data_AF-A0A355BGX7-F1
#
_entry.id   AF-A0A355BGX7-F1
#
_cell.length_a   1.000
_cell.length_b   1.000
_cell.length_c   1.000
_cell.angle_alpha   90.00
_cell.angle_beta   90.00
_cell.angle_gamma   90.00
#
_symmetry.space_group_name_H-M   'P 1'
#
loop_
_entity.id
_entity.type
_entity.pdbx_description
1 polymer ?
#
loop_
_entity_poly.entity_id
_entity_poly.type
_entity_poly.pdbx_seq_one_letter_code
_entity_poly.pdbx_strand_id
1 'polypeptide(L)'
;MLKSTGIPTKQDLQRIYPSAERLARGPVAIIECFQRIPCNPCATACTRGAILPFEDINNQPQLNAEHCTGCALCVASCPGLAIFVLDITYSEEEALIKLP
;
A
#
# COMPACT_ATOMS: atom_id res chain seq x y z
N MET A 1 17.81 5.16 -9.46
CA MET A 1 17.31 3.80 -9.71
C MET A 1 15.85 3.87 -10.16
N LEU A 2 14.86 4.04 -9.27
CA LEU A 2 13.44 4.09 -9.65
C LEU A 2 13.13 5.00 -10.85
N LYS A 3 13.58 6.26 -10.84
CA LYS A 3 13.32 7.22 -11.94
C LYS A 3 13.91 6.81 -13.30
N SER A 4 14.95 5.98 -13.31
CA SER A 4 15.69 5.59 -14.51
C SER A 4 15.45 4.14 -14.93
N THR A 5 15.06 3.26 -14.00
CA THR A 5 14.88 1.82 -14.26
C THR A 5 13.47 1.32 -13.97
N GLY A 6 12.62 2.11 -13.30
CA GLY A 6 11.32 1.67 -12.81
C GLY A 6 11.39 0.72 -11.60
N ILE A 7 12.58 0.46 -11.05
CA ILE A 7 12.78 -0.49 -9.94
C ILE A 7 13.02 0.28 -8.63
N PRO A 8 12.21 0.07 -7.57
CA PRO A 8 12.42 0.66 -6.26
C PRO A 8 13.69 0.10 -5.60
N THR A 9 14.37 0.93 -4.82
CA THR A 9 15.52 0.48 -4.03
C THR A 9 15.06 -0.30 -2.80
N LYS A 10 15.98 -1.05 -2.16
CA LYS A 10 15.69 -1.69 -0.86
C LYS A 10 15.23 -0.68 0.21
N GLN A 11 15.78 0.53 0.19
CA GLN A 11 15.40 1.59 1.12
C GLN A 11 13.99 2.11 0.86
N ASP A 12 13.58 2.22 -0.41
CA ASP A 12 12.22 2.59 -0.78
C ASP A 12 11.21 1.55 -0.24
N LEU A 13 11.50 0.27 -0.44
CA LEU A 13 10.66 -0.84 0.03
C LEU A 13 10.58 -0.90 1.56
N GLN A 14 11.72 -0.75 2.25
CA GLN A 14 11.77 -0.78 3.72
C GLN A 14 10.89 0.29 4.39
N ARG A 15 10.66 1.43 3.74
CA ARG A 15 9.84 2.52 4.28
C ARG A 15 8.34 2.22 4.29
N ILE A 16 7.89 1.33 3.41
CA ILE A 16 6.46 1.03 3.21
C ILE A 16 6.09 -0.38 3.64
N TYR A 17 7.08 -1.26 3.83
CA TYR A 17 6.83 -2.66 4.13
C TYR A 17 6.34 -2.82 5.58
N PRO A 18 5.21 -3.51 5.81
CA PRO A 18 4.69 -3.72 7.16
C PRO A 18 5.66 -4.54 8.03
N SER A 19 5.62 -4.34 9.35
CA SER A 19 6.39 -5.17 10.27
C SER A 19 5.89 -6.61 10.28
N ALA A 20 6.72 -7.55 10.76
CA ALA A 20 6.34 -8.95 10.88
C ALA A 20 5.11 -9.13 11.80
N GLU A 21 5.04 -8.37 12.89
CA GLU A 21 3.91 -8.37 13.82
C GLU A 21 2.63 -7.88 13.13
N ARG A 22 2.74 -6.87 12.25
CA ARG A 22 1.57 -6.42 11.49
C ARG A 22 1.16 -7.47 10.47
N LEU A 23 2.09 -8.07 9.72
CA LEU A 23 1.77 -9.10 8.73
C LEU A 23 1.08 -10.31 9.35
N ALA A 24 1.44 -10.68 10.58
CA ALA A 24 0.83 -11.78 11.32
C ALA A 24 -0.64 -11.53 11.75
N ARG A 25 -1.15 -10.30 11.64
CA ARG A 25 -2.54 -9.94 12.00
C ARG A 25 -3.52 -10.07 10.84
N GLY A 26 -3.06 -10.56 9.70
CA GLY A 26 -3.87 -10.72 8.49
C GLY A 26 -3.67 -9.60 7.48
N PRO A 27 -4.60 -9.48 6.50
CA PRO A 27 -4.33 -8.81 5.25
C PRO A 27 -4.06 -7.31 5.45
N VAL A 28 -3.08 -6.79 4.70
CA VAL A 28 -2.66 -5.38 4.75
C VAL A 28 -2.27 -4.87 3.36
N ALA A 29 -2.58 -3.60 3.11
CA ALA A 29 -2.18 -2.95 1.87
C ALA A 29 -0.68 -2.60 1.90
N ILE A 30 0.00 -2.72 0.77
CA ILE A 30 1.35 -2.22 0.52
C ILE A 30 1.25 -1.20 -0.61
N ILE A 31 1.83 -0.02 -0.42
CA ILE A 31 1.67 1.11 -1.34
C ILE A 31 3.03 1.52 -1.91
N GLU A 32 3.36 1.03 -3.10
CA GLU A 32 4.58 1.33 -3.87
C GLU A 32 4.49 2.66 -4.64
N CYS A 33 3.87 3.67 -4.04
CA CYS A 33 3.73 5.01 -4.63
C CYS A 33 4.86 5.93 -4.14
N PHE A 34 5.98 5.93 -4.85
CA PHE A 34 7.19 6.67 -4.44
C PHE A 34 7.37 8.04 -5.12
N GLN A 35 6.43 8.48 -5.94
CA GLN A 35 6.54 9.74 -6.67
C GLN A 35 5.63 10.82 -6.08
N ARG A 36 6.09 12.06 -6.12
CA ARG A 36 5.29 13.23 -5.74
C ARG A 36 4.48 13.69 -6.96
N ILE A 37 3.30 13.11 -7.14
CA ILE A 37 2.37 13.40 -8.24
C ILE A 37 1.01 13.79 -7.66
N PRO A 38 0.21 14.64 -8.33
CA PRO A 38 -1.07 15.11 -7.81
C PRO A 38 -2.14 14.01 -7.89
N CYS A 39 -2.16 13.09 -6.92
CA CYS A 39 -3.02 11.90 -6.91
C CYS A 39 -3.45 11.53 -5.47
N ASN A 40 -4.75 11.34 -5.25
CA ASN A 40 -5.32 10.90 -3.96
C ASN A 40 -6.51 9.89 -4.02
N PRO A 41 -6.89 9.24 -5.15
CA PRO A 41 -8.02 8.28 -5.15
C PRO A 41 -7.94 7.18 -4.10
N CYS A 42 -6.72 6.73 -3.73
CA CYS A 42 -6.54 5.69 -2.73
C CYS A 42 -6.99 6.12 -1.33
N ALA A 43 -6.76 7.38 -0.94
CA ALA A 43 -7.23 7.94 0.32
C ALA A 43 -8.76 8.09 0.31
N THR A 44 -9.31 8.64 -0.77
CA THR A 44 -10.76 8.82 -0.94
C THR A 44 -11.52 7.49 -0.92
N ALA A 45 -10.95 6.44 -1.51
CA ALA A 45 -11.56 5.10 -1.54
C ALA A 45 -11.46 4.35 -0.20
N CYS A 46 -10.62 4.80 0.74
CA CYS A 46 -10.38 4.09 1.98
C CYS A 46 -11.49 4.35 3.01
N THR A 47 -12.49 3.47 3.05
CA THR A 47 -13.61 3.56 4.00
C THR A 47 -13.24 3.35 5.47
N ARG A 48 -12.00 2.89 5.73
CA ARG A 48 -11.46 2.70 7.09
C ARG A 48 -10.61 3.86 7.58
N GLY A 49 -10.33 4.85 6.72
CA GLY A 49 -9.38 5.92 7.05
C GLY A 49 -7.97 5.40 7.35
N ALA A 50 -7.60 4.24 6.80
CA ALA A 50 -6.27 3.66 6.97
C ALA A 50 -5.23 4.38 6.11
N ILE A 51 -5.59 4.78 4.88
CA ILE A 51 -4.78 5.69 4.08
C ILE A 51 -5.14 7.10 4.52
N LEU A 52 -4.17 7.81 5.09
CA LEU A 52 -4.40 9.13 5.69
C LEU A 52 -4.72 10.19 4.61
N PRO A 53 -5.53 11.21 4.94
CA PRO A 53 -5.76 12.35 4.06
C PRO A 53 -4.44 13.05 3.68
N PHE A 54 -4.40 13.59 2.46
CA PHE A 54 -3.23 14.25 1.93
C PHE A 54 -3.31 15.75 2.24
N GLU A 55 -2.33 16.31 2.96
CA GLU A 55 -2.23 17.76 3.19
C GLU A 55 -1.93 18.53 1.89
N ASP A 56 -1.04 17.96 1.06
CA ASP A 56 -0.77 18.37 -0.32
C ASP A 56 -1.05 17.16 -1.21
N ILE A 57 -1.81 17.37 -2.29
CA ILE A 57 -2.14 16.30 -3.25
C ILE A 57 -0.90 15.65 -3.89
N ASN A 58 0.26 16.31 -3.85
CA ASN A 58 1.55 15.79 -4.30
C ASN A 58 2.32 15.00 -3.23
N ASN A 59 1.78 14.86 -2.02
CA ASN A 59 2.40 14.03 -0.98
C ASN A 59 2.27 12.54 -1.33
N GLN A 60 3.17 11.75 -0.77
CA GLN A 60 3.06 10.28 -0.87
C GLN A 60 2.00 9.79 0.11
N PRO A 61 1.24 8.73 -0.23
CA PRO A 61 0.26 8.13 0.67
C PRO A 61 0.93 7.63 1.95
N GLN A 62 0.28 7.88 3.08
CA GLN A 62 0.67 7.32 4.37
C GLN A 62 -0.38 6.31 4.80
N LEU A 63 0.06 5.08 5.11
CA LEU A 63 -0.82 4.01 5.59
C LEU A 63 -0.66 3.84 7.09
N ASN A 64 -1.72 4.09 7.83
CA ASN A 64 -1.89 3.55 9.17
C ASN A 64 -2.34 2.08 9.06
N ALA A 65 -1.37 1.17 9.16
CA ALA A 65 -1.60 -0.25 8.98
C ALA A 65 -2.54 -0.85 10.05
N GLU A 66 -2.66 -0.23 11.22
CA GLU A 66 -3.54 -0.66 12.31
C GLU A 66 -5.02 -0.60 11.92
N HIS A 67 -5.40 0.35 11.07
CA HIS A 67 -6.77 0.51 10.59
C HIS A 67 -7.04 -0.22 9.27
N CYS A 68 -5.99 -0.75 8.62
CA CYS A 68 -6.12 -1.41 7.34
C CYS A 68 -6.68 -2.83 7.52
N THR A 69 -7.77 -3.14 6.82
CA THR A 69 -8.38 -4.49 6.82
C THR A 69 -8.09 -5.30 5.55
N GLY A 70 -7.25 -4.77 4.65
CA GLY A 70 -6.95 -5.43 3.36
C GLY A 70 -8.17 -5.62 2.43
N CYS A 71 -9.16 -4.73 2.48
CA CYS A 71 -10.38 -4.80 1.66
C CYS A 71 -10.15 -4.56 0.15
N ALA A 72 -8.97 -4.08 -0.24
CA ALA A 72 -8.56 -3.82 -1.62
C ALA A 72 -9.36 -2.75 -2.40
N LEU A 73 -10.18 -1.92 -1.75
CA LEU A 73 -10.82 -0.77 -2.43
C LEU A 73 -9.79 0.23 -2.98
N CYS A 74 -8.69 0.45 -2.26
CA CYS A 74 -7.60 1.31 -2.71
C CYS A 74 -6.82 0.71 -3.89
N VAL A 75 -6.76 -0.62 -3.99
CA VAL A 75 -6.13 -1.35 -5.10
C VAL A 75 -6.90 -1.03 -6.40
N ALA A 76 -8.20 -1.30 -6.40
CA ALA A 76 -9.08 -1.02 -7.55
C ALA A 76 -9.16 0.45 -7.94
N SER A 77 -8.90 1.36 -7.00
CA SER A 77 -8.98 2.81 -7.23
C SER A 77 -7.64 3.43 -7.67
N CYS A 78 -6.53 2.68 -7.65
CA CYS A 78 -5.20 3.23 -7.91
C CYS A 78 -4.94 3.37 -9.42
N PRO A 79 -4.87 4.59 -9.98
CA PRO A 79 -4.59 4.76 -11.42
C PRO A 79 -3.15 4.38 -11.80
N GLY A 80 -2.24 4.36 -10.81
CA GLY A 80 -0.83 4.02 -11.01
C GLY A 80 -0.49 2.55 -10.80
N LEU A 81 -1.49 1.69 -10.50
CA LEU A 81 -1.30 0.26 -10.21
C LEU A 81 -0.23 0.00 -9.13
N ALA A 82 -0.10 0.93 -8.18
CA ALA A 82 0.98 0.98 -7.20
C ALA A 82 0.56 0.45 -5.82
N ILE A 83 -0.58 -0.24 -5.72
CA ILE A 83 -1.10 -0.76 -4.45
C ILE A 83 -1.50 -2.21 -4.66
N PHE A 84 -1.09 -3.07 -3.73
CA PHE A 84 -1.55 -4.45 -3.64
C PHE A 84 -1.86 -4.77 -2.17
N VAL A 85 -2.58 -5.87 -1.93
CA VAL A 85 -2.78 -6.41 -0.57
C VAL A 85 -1.99 -7.70 -0.44
N LEU A 86 -1.29 -7.86 0.68
CA LEU A 86 -0.60 -9.08 1.07
C LEU A 86 -1.28 -9.66 2.30
N ASP A 87 -1.53 -10.97 2.28
CA ASP A 87 -2.00 -11.76 3.41
C ASP A 87 -1.13 -13.02 3.55
N ILE A 88 -0.20 -12.99 4.51
CA ILE A 88 0.63 -14.15 4.83
C ILE A 88 -0.06 -15.11 5.81
N THR A 89 -1.27 -14.79 6.26
CA THR A 89 -2.06 -15.64 7.17
C THR A 89 -3.07 -16.51 6.43
N TYR A 90 -3.03 -16.50 5.10
CA TYR A 90 -3.98 -17.19 4.23
C TYR A 90 -3.97 -18.72 4.44
N SER A 91 -2.78 -19.33 4.47
CA SER A 91 -2.59 -20.73 4.85
C SER A 91 -1.17 -20.97 5.39
N GLU A 92 -0.85 -22.21 5.76
CA GLU A 92 0.50 -22.57 6.25
C GLU A 92 1.57 -22.53 5.14
N GLU A 93 1.18 -22.77 3.88
CA GLU A 93 2.12 -22.91 2.75
C GLU A 93 1.96 -21.80 1.69
N GLU A 94 0.85 -21.06 1.71
CA GLU A 94 0.52 -20.07 0.69
C GLU A 94 0.23 -18.70 1.30
N ALA A 95 0.62 -17.65 0.58
CA ALA A 95 0.19 -16.29 0.85
C ALA A 95 -0.79 -15.84 -0.23
N LEU A 96 -1.76 -15.00 0.15
CA LEU A 96 -2.69 -14.38 -0.79
C LEU A 96 -2.23 -12.98 -1.16
N ILE A 97 -2.25 -12.68 -2.46
CA ILE A 97 -1.98 -11.35 -3.00
C ILE A 97 -3.20 -10.88 -3.79
N LYS A 98 -3.65 -9.64 -3.54
CA LYS A 98 -4.66 -8.97 -4.36
C LYS A 98 -3.96 -7.92 -5.23
N LEU A 99 -3.92 -8.19 -6.52
CA LEU A 99 -3.25 -7.34 -7.52
C LEU A 99 -4.19 -6.25 -8.06
N PRO A 100 -3.64 -5.10 -8.50
CA PRO A 100 -4.38 -4.02 -9.16
C PRO A 100 -4.84 -4.36 -10.58
#